data_AF-A0A1C7NC79-F1
#
_entry.id   AF-A0A1C7NC79-F1
#
_cell.length_a   1.000
_cell.length_b   1.000
_cell.length_c   1.000
_cell.angle_alpha   90.00
_cell.angle_beta   90.00
_cell.angle_gamma   90.00
#
_symmetry.space_group_name_H-M   'P 1'
#
loop_
_entity.id
_entity.type
_entity.pdbx_description
1 polymer ?
#
loop_
_entity_poly.entity_id
_entity_poly.type
_entity_poly.pdbx_seq_one_letter_code
_entity_poly.pdbx_strand_id
1 'polypeptide(L)'
;MRFSLATAFIGAAALISSVTADLYNRLDVKNAAFLFVDHQTGLLNLVRDYQPDDYLNSIMGLAETAKYFNTSTILTTSREDGPNGPMLPALKEMFPDAPYIARPGQINAWDSQEFVKAVKKTGKKQLIVSGIVT
;
A
#
# COMPACT_ATOMS: atom_id res chain seq x y z
N MET A 1 -30.98 -1.24 54.16
CA MET A 1 -29.94 -1.51 53.14
C MET A 1 -30.57 -2.35 52.03
N ARG A 2 -30.72 -1.81 50.81
CA ARG A 2 -31.20 -2.56 49.63
C ARG A 2 -30.04 -2.64 48.64
N PHE A 3 -29.47 -3.81 48.44
CA PHE A 3 -28.46 -4.04 47.40
C PHE A 3 -29.18 -4.32 46.07
N SER A 4 -28.81 -3.54 45.04
CA SER A 4 -29.36 -3.64 43.68
C SER A 4 -28.65 -4.75 42.90
N LEU A 5 -29.43 -5.62 42.26
CA LEU A 5 -29.00 -6.81 41.52
C LEU A 5 -28.65 -6.50 40.04
N ALA A 6 -28.03 -5.35 39.75
CA ALA A 6 -27.97 -4.81 38.39
C ALA A 6 -26.61 -4.92 37.67
N THR A 7 -25.67 -5.76 38.13
CA THR A 7 -24.27 -5.72 37.61
C THR A 7 -23.82 -6.95 36.81
N ALA A 8 -24.69 -7.91 36.49
CA ALA A 8 -24.26 -9.19 35.91
C ALA A 8 -24.44 -9.34 34.38
N PHE A 9 -24.92 -8.35 33.64
CA PHE A 9 -25.25 -8.52 32.21
C PHE A 9 -24.28 -7.90 31.19
N ILE A 10 -23.29 -7.10 31.61
CA ILE A 10 -22.39 -6.42 30.66
C ILE A 10 -21.20 -7.29 30.23
N GLY A 11 -20.86 -8.34 31.00
CA GLY A 11 -19.68 -9.18 30.71
C GLY A 11 -19.85 -10.20 29.58
N ALA A 12 -21.08 -10.66 29.31
CA ALA A 12 -21.29 -11.77 28.37
C ALA A 12 -21.21 -11.35 26.89
N ALA A 13 -21.59 -10.11 26.56
CA ALA A 13 -21.58 -9.63 25.16
C ALA A 13 -20.15 -9.40 24.63
N ALA A 14 -19.21 -8.99 25.50
CA ALA A 14 -17.81 -8.76 25.12
C ALA A 14 -17.04 -10.06 24.84
N LEU A 15 -17.43 -11.17 25.46
CA LEU A 15 -16.79 -12.48 25.29
C LEU A 15 -17.26 -13.24 24.04
N ILE A 16 -18.44 -12.93 23.50
CA ILE A 16 -18.94 -13.57 22.27
C ILE A 16 -18.30 -12.95 21.03
N SER A 17 -17.91 -11.67 21.09
CA SER A 17 -17.29 -10.96 19.96
C SER A 17 -15.83 -11.36 19.68
N SER A 18 -15.13 -12.01 20.62
CA SER A 18 -13.70 -12.30 20.49
C SER A 18 -13.38 -13.69 19.93
N VAL A 19 -14.38 -14.55 19.71
CA VAL A 19 -14.19 -15.95 19.30
C VAL A 19 -14.28 -16.16 17.77
N THR A 20 -14.55 -15.12 16.99
CA THR A 20 -14.39 -15.15 15.52
C THR A 20 -13.40 -14.10 15.06
N ALA A 21 -12.18 -14.12 15.61
CA ALA A 21 -11.07 -13.59 14.86
C ALA A 21 -10.94 -14.46 13.61
N ASP A 22 -11.40 -13.96 12.47
CA ASP A 22 -11.08 -14.57 11.18
C ASP A 22 -9.55 -14.54 11.08
N LEU A 23 -8.91 -15.68 11.39
CA LEU A 23 -7.45 -15.84 11.35
C LEU A 23 -6.91 -15.49 9.95
N TYR A 24 -7.78 -15.47 8.95
CA TYR A 24 -7.46 -15.07 7.60
C TYR A 24 -8.04 -13.68 7.28
N ASN A 25 -7.25 -12.64 7.55
CA ASN A 25 -7.54 -11.27 7.08
C ASN A 25 -7.36 -11.18 5.55
N ARG A 26 -8.39 -11.62 4.80
CA ARG A 26 -8.41 -11.59 3.33
C ARG A 26 -8.38 -10.16 2.80
N LEU A 27 -7.82 -10.00 1.61
CA LEU A 27 -7.92 -8.73 0.89
C LEU A 27 -9.39 -8.40 0.59
N ASP A 28 -9.79 -7.19 0.96
CA ASP A 28 -11.03 -6.56 0.56
C ASP A 28 -10.68 -5.40 -0.38
N VAL A 29 -11.01 -5.58 -1.66
CA VAL A 29 -10.78 -4.56 -2.71
C VAL A 29 -11.40 -3.20 -2.37
N LYS A 30 -12.47 -3.15 -1.57
CA LYS A 30 -13.06 -1.87 -1.13
C LYS A 30 -12.26 -1.19 -0.02
N ASN A 31 -11.41 -1.93 0.68
CA ASN A 31 -10.62 -1.50 1.83
C ASN A 31 -9.10 -1.52 1.57
N ALA A 32 -8.68 -1.76 0.33
CA ALA A 32 -7.28 -1.82 -0.07
C ALA A 32 -6.81 -0.59 -0.85
N ALA A 33 -5.55 -0.23 -0.66
CA ALA A 33 -4.81 0.71 -1.50
C ALA A 33 -3.50 0.07 -2.00
N PHE A 34 -3.12 0.35 -3.24
CA PHE A 34 -1.87 -0.08 -3.85
C PHE A 34 -0.82 1.03 -3.77
N LEU A 35 0.36 0.69 -3.25
CA LEU A 35 1.50 1.58 -3.10
C LEU A 35 2.64 1.05 -3.98
N PHE A 36 2.99 1.81 -5.01
CA PHE A 36 4.13 1.51 -5.88
C PHE A 36 5.30 2.40 -5.48
N VAL A 37 6.33 1.77 -4.90
CA VAL A 37 7.46 2.44 -4.27
C VAL A 37 8.70 2.26 -5.13
N ASP A 38 9.16 3.33 -5.77
CA ASP A 38 10.49 3.42 -6.36
C ASP A 38 10.76 2.43 -7.50
N HIS A 39 9.72 2.05 -8.27
CA HIS A 39 9.88 1.36 -9.57
C HIS A 39 10.47 2.31 -10.61
N GLN A 40 11.74 2.67 -10.44
CA GLN A 40 12.46 3.65 -11.24
C GLN A 40 13.43 2.97 -12.20
N THR A 41 13.65 3.58 -13.37
CA THR A 41 14.45 2.99 -14.45
C THR A 41 15.91 2.73 -14.05
N GLY A 42 16.50 3.58 -13.21
CA GLY A 42 17.86 3.40 -12.70
C GLY A 42 17.93 2.26 -11.67
N LEU A 43 17.00 2.26 -10.70
CA LEU A 43 16.93 1.23 -9.66
C LEU A 43 16.62 -0.17 -10.20
N LEU A 44 15.91 -0.26 -11.33
CA LEU A 44 15.64 -1.53 -12.00
C LEU A 44 16.92 -2.31 -12.35
N ASN A 45 18.03 -1.62 -12.62
CA ASN A 45 19.32 -2.26 -12.92
C ASN A 45 19.96 -2.98 -11.72
N LEU A 46 19.44 -2.70 -10.51
CA LEU A 46 19.88 -3.32 -9.25
C LEU A 46 19.11 -4.61 -8.94
N VAL A 47 17.98 -4.86 -9.61
CA VAL A 47 17.21 -6.10 -9.47
C VAL A 47 17.99 -7.25 -10.12
N ARG A 48 18.27 -8.30 -9.34
CA ARG A 48 19.10 -9.46 -9.76
C ARG A 48 18.54 -10.81 -9.32
N ASP A 49 17.49 -10.80 -8.52
CA ASP A 49 16.74 -11.94 -8.03
C ASP A 49 15.62 -12.37 -9.00
N TYR A 50 15.29 -11.53 -9.99
CA TYR A 50 14.37 -11.83 -11.09
C TYR A 50 15.02 -11.55 -12.45
N GLN A 51 14.55 -12.23 -13.49
CA GLN A 51 14.83 -11.82 -14.87
C GLN A 51 14.11 -10.50 -15.17
N PRO A 52 14.72 -9.57 -15.93
CA PRO A 52 14.11 -8.26 -16.20
C PRO A 52 12.70 -8.32 -16.79
N ASP A 53 12.46 -9.25 -17.73
CA ASP A 53 11.16 -9.40 -18.38
C ASP A 53 10.09 -9.91 -17.41
N ASP A 54 10.42 -10.91 -16.59
CA ASP A 54 9.51 -11.45 -15.57
C ASP A 54 9.17 -10.40 -14.51
N TYR A 55 10.17 -9.61 -14.13
CA TYR A 55 10.00 -8.53 -13.16
C TYR A 55 9.06 -7.44 -13.69
N LEU A 56 9.29 -6.96 -14.92
CA LEU A 56 8.43 -5.96 -15.55
C LEU A 56 7.00 -6.50 -15.72
N ASN A 57 6.84 -7.73 -16.21
CA ASN A 57 5.52 -8.37 -16.34
C ASN A 57 4.80 -8.46 -14.99
N SER A 58 5.52 -8.77 -13.91
CA SER A 58 4.94 -8.86 -12.56
C SER A 58 4.45 -7.51 -12.03
N ILE A 59 5.23 -6.44 -12.21
CA ILE A 59 4.81 -5.09 -11.82
C ILE A 59 3.58 -4.65 -12.62
N MET A 60 3.62 -4.85 -13.94
CA MET A 60 2.51 -4.44 -14.80
C MET A 60 1.25 -5.25 -14.53
N GLY A 61 1.35 -6.55 -14.24
CA GLY A 61 0.21 -7.37 -13.81
C GLY A 61 -0.39 -6.88 -12.47
N LEU A 62 0.44 -6.45 -11.53
CA LEU A 62 -0.04 -5.84 -10.29
C LEU A 62 -0.74 -4.49 -10.54
N ALA A 63 -0.19 -3.67 -11.43
CA ALA A 63 -0.77 -2.39 -11.84
C ALA A 63 -2.12 -2.58 -12.56
N GLU A 64 -2.20 -3.52 -13.49
CA GLU A 64 -3.44 -3.88 -14.16
C GLU A 64 -4.49 -4.40 -13.19
N THR A 65 -4.08 -5.17 -12.18
CA THR A 65 -4.97 -5.62 -11.09
C THR A 65 -5.54 -4.43 -10.32
N ALA A 66 -4.69 -3.49 -9.90
CA ALA A 66 -5.13 -2.29 -9.19
C ALA A 66 -6.11 -1.44 -10.01
N LYS A 67 -5.84 -1.29 -11.32
CA LYS A 67 -6.69 -0.59 -12.28
C LYS A 67 -8.02 -1.31 -12.53
N TYR A 68 -8.00 -2.63 -12.72
CA TYR A 68 -9.18 -3.45 -12.97
C TYR A 68 -10.20 -3.33 -11.82
N PHE A 69 -9.72 -3.39 -10.57
CA PHE A 69 -10.57 -3.24 -9.39
C PHE A 69 -10.87 -1.77 -9.01
N ASN A 70 -10.37 -0.80 -9.78
CA ASN A 70 -10.52 0.63 -9.52
C ASN A 70 -10.14 1.02 -8.08
N THR A 71 -8.98 0.53 -7.63
CA THR A 71 -8.51 0.71 -6.26
C THR A 71 -7.68 1.98 -6.11
N SER A 72 -7.63 2.53 -4.89
CA SER A 72 -6.78 3.69 -4.60
C SER A 72 -5.32 3.32 -4.84
N THR A 73 -4.65 4.05 -5.72
CA THR A 73 -3.25 3.80 -6.08
C THR A 73 -2.40 5.03 -5.76
N ILE A 74 -1.20 4.83 -5.23
CA ILE A 74 -0.23 5.88 -4.93
C ILE A 74 1.12 5.49 -5.55
N LEU A 75 1.74 6.46 -6.21
CA LEU A 75 3.06 6.34 -6.81
C LEU A 75 4.05 7.17 -6.00
N THR A 76 5.23 6.62 -5.72
CA THR A 76 6.31 7.41 -5.10
C THR A 76 7.67 7.01 -5.66
N THR A 77 8.57 7.97 -5.73
CA THR A 77 9.96 7.78 -6.20
C THR A 77 10.94 8.34 -5.17
N SER A 78 12.18 7.85 -5.21
CA SER A 78 13.31 8.35 -4.43
C SER A 78 14.34 8.99 -5.36
N ARG A 79 14.58 10.30 -5.20
CA ARG A 79 15.59 11.06 -5.94
C ARG A 79 15.55 10.80 -7.46
N GLU A 80 14.39 11.04 -8.05
CA GLU A 80 14.12 10.72 -9.47
C GLU A 80 14.90 11.55 -10.49
N ASP A 81 15.42 12.70 -10.04
CA ASP A 81 16.32 13.58 -10.78
C ASP A 81 17.79 13.13 -10.73
N GLY A 82 18.08 12.05 -10.00
CA GLY A 82 19.41 11.48 -9.83
C GLY A 82 19.61 10.13 -10.55
N PRO A 83 20.64 9.37 -10.13
CA PRO A 83 20.97 8.06 -10.73
C PRO A 83 19.85 7.03 -10.63
N ASN A 84 18.90 7.19 -9.70
CA ASN A 84 17.75 6.32 -9.56
C ASN A 84 16.80 6.42 -10.77
N GLY A 85 16.81 7.56 -11.47
CA GLY A 85 16.02 7.81 -12.67
C GLY A 85 14.52 8.03 -12.41
N PRO A 86 13.73 8.32 -13.45
CA PRO A 86 12.29 8.50 -13.33
C PRO A 86 11.57 7.19 -13.00
N MET A 87 10.33 7.30 -12.50
CA MET A 87 9.38 6.19 -12.46
C MET A 87 9.25 5.53 -13.85
N LEU A 88 9.01 4.21 -13.89
CA LEU A 88 8.66 3.50 -15.12
C LEU A 88 7.54 4.23 -15.87
N PRO A 89 7.75 4.66 -17.14
CA PRO A 89 6.75 5.42 -17.90
C PRO A 89 5.40 4.71 -18.00
N ALA A 90 5.40 3.39 -18.24
CA ALA A 90 4.18 2.60 -18.34
C ALA A 90 3.34 2.64 -17.05
N LEU A 91 3.97 2.70 -15.88
CA LEU A 91 3.26 2.79 -14.60
C LEU A 91 2.64 4.19 -14.40
N LYS A 92 3.37 5.24 -14.80
CA LYS A 92 2.89 6.63 -14.73
C LYS A 92 1.75 6.89 -15.71
N GLU A 93 1.82 6.33 -16.93
CA GLU A 93 0.77 6.39 -17.94
C GLU A 93 -0.50 5.63 -17.52
N MET A 94 -0.35 4.53 -16.78
CA MET A 94 -1.48 3.74 -16.30
C MET A 94 -2.30 4.47 -15.23
N PHE A 95 -1.65 5.32 -14.42
CA PHE A 95 -2.23 6.04 -13.29
C PHE A 95 -1.95 7.54 -13.35
N PRO A 96 -2.44 8.27 -14.37
CA PRO A 96 -2.11 9.68 -14.57
C PRO A 96 -2.64 10.59 -13.44
N ASP A 97 -3.73 10.19 -12.79
CA ASP A 97 -4.40 10.95 -11.74
C ASP A 97 -4.06 10.47 -10.31
N ALA A 98 -3.23 9.41 -10.19
CA ALA A 98 -2.82 8.92 -8.88
C ALA A 98 -1.92 9.94 -8.18
N PRO A 99 -2.00 10.10 -6.85
CA PRO A 99 -1.01 10.86 -6.11
C PRO A 99 0.40 10.37 -6.43
N TYR A 100 1.24 11.29 -6.90
CA TYR A 100 2.63 11.04 -7.26
C TYR A 100 3.54 11.85 -6.32
N ILE A 101 4.32 11.15 -5.50
CA ILE A 101 5.18 11.78 -4.47
C ILE A 101 6.65 11.52 -4.83
N ALA A 102 7.32 12.51 -5.38
CA ALA A 102 8.77 12.48 -5.63
C ALA A 102 9.53 12.89 -4.36
N ARG A 103 10.16 11.93 -3.69
CA ARG A 103 10.90 12.17 -2.45
C ARG A 103 12.32 12.65 -2.77
N PRO A 104 12.77 13.81 -2.26
CA PRO A 104 14.09 14.35 -2.58
C PRO A 104 15.25 13.54 -1.96
N GLY A 105 15.00 12.73 -0.95
CA GLY A 105 16.04 11.91 -0.31
C GLY A 105 15.61 11.00 0.83
N GLN A 106 14.33 11.02 1.24
CA GLN A 106 13.82 10.06 2.22
C GLN A 106 13.82 8.66 1.62
N ILE A 107 14.69 7.79 2.12
CA ILE A 107 14.77 6.39 1.69
C ILE A 107 13.46 5.69 2.08
N ASN A 108 13.13 5.70 3.38
CA ASN A 108 11.84 5.23 3.85
C ASN A 108 10.73 6.20 3.41
N ALA A 109 9.82 5.72 2.56
CA ALA A 109 8.69 6.52 2.10
C ALA A 109 7.80 7.03 3.25
N TRP A 110 7.75 6.29 4.37
CA TRP A 110 6.97 6.67 5.54
C TRP A 110 7.53 7.88 6.30
N ASP A 111 8.78 8.27 6.05
CA ASP A 111 9.37 9.51 6.59
C ASP A 111 8.93 10.75 5.80
N SER A 112 8.34 10.55 4.61
CA SER A 112 7.70 11.64 3.85
C SER A 112 6.29 11.90 4.39
N GLN A 113 6.09 13.09 4.97
CA GLN A 113 4.77 13.52 5.44
C GLN A 113 3.73 13.57 4.31
N GLU A 114 4.14 13.92 3.09
CA GLU A 114 3.27 13.96 1.93
C GLU A 114 2.79 12.56 1.53
N PHE A 115 3.70 11.58 1.54
CA PHE A 115 3.37 10.18 1.27
C PHE A 115 2.39 9.64 2.33
N VAL A 116 2.70 9.82 3.62
CA VAL A 116 1.82 9.38 4.71
C VAL A 116 0.44 10.05 4.63
N LYS A 117 0.40 11.34 4.28
CA LYS A 117 -0.86 12.08 4.10
C LYS A 117 -1.67 11.53 2.92
N ALA A 118 -1.02 11.23 1.79
CA ALA A 118 -1.67 10.63 0.63
C ALA A 118 -2.25 9.25 0.98
N VAL A 119 -1.47 8.39 1.67
CA VAL A 119 -1.91 7.07 2.13
C VAL A 119 -3.12 7.21 3.07
N LYS A 120 -3.04 8.08 4.08
CA LYS A 120 -4.15 8.30 5.03
C LYS A 120 -5.41 8.85 4.35
N LYS A 121 -5.26 9.70 3.33
CA LYS A 121 -6.38 10.27 2.56
C LYS A 121 -7.19 9.20 1.82
N THR A 122 -6.59 8.04 1.50
CA THR A 122 -7.33 6.92 0.88
C THR A 122 -8.40 6.33 1.82
N GLY A 123 -8.23 6.49 3.14
CA GLY A 123 -9.09 5.87 4.15
C GLY A 123 -9.01 4.34 4.23
N LYS A 124 -8.11 3.72 3.45
CA LYS A 124 -7.97 2.26 3.35
C LYS A 124 -7.16 1.70 4.51
N LYS A 125 -7.52 0.50 4.97
CA LYS A 125 -6.82 -0.19 6.08
C LYS A 125 -5.81 -1.21 5.58
N GLN A 126 -6.02 -1.77 4.40
CA GLN A 126 -5.12 -2.75 3.80
C GLN A 126 -4.21 -2.04 2.78
N LEU A 127 -2.90 -2.22 2.92
CA LEU A 127 -1.90 -1.62 2.05
C LEU A 127 -1.21 -2.74 1.29
N ILE A 128 -1.34 -2.72 -0.03
CA ILE A 128 -0.66 -3.65 -0.93
C ILE A 128 0.56 -2.91 -1.47
N VAL A 129 1.75 -3.36 -1.10
CA VAL A 129 3.00 -2.63 -1.36
C VAL A 129 3.86 -3.42 -2.33
N SER A 130 4.42 -2.74 -3.32
CA SER A 130 5.49 -3.26 -4.18
C SER A 130 6.56 -2.18 -4.35
N GLY A 131 7.81 -2.58 -4.54
CA GLY A 131 8.87 -1.61 -4.78
C GLY A 131 10.26 -2.18 -4.98
N ILE A 132 11.23 -1.27 -5.13
CA ILE A 132 12.66 -1.58 -5.31
C ILE A 132 13.48 -0.69 -4.38
N VAL A 133 14.45 -1.21 -3.62
CA VAL A 133 14.72 -2.64 -3.34
C VAL A 133 13.85 -3.13 -2.17
N THR A 134 13.68 -4.46 -2.05
CA THR A 134 13.00 -5.09 -0.88
C THR A 134 13.88 -5.01 0.36
#